data_AF-A0A4Q7V186-F1
#
_entry.id   AF-A0A4Q7V186-F1
#
_cell.length_a   1.000
_cell.length_b   1.000
_cell.length_c   1.000
_cell.angle_alpha   90.00
_cell.angle_beta   90.00
_cell.angle_gamma   90.00
#
_symmetry.space_group_name_H-M   'P 1'
#
loop_
_entity.id
_entity.type
_entity.pdbx_description
1 polymer ?
#
loop_
_entity_poly.entity_id
_entity_poly.type
_entity_poly.pdbx_seq_one_letter_code
_entity_poly.pdbx_strand_id
1 'polypeptide(L)'
;MAARGSIKRVTQAVADVEAADNPVAALEAVRRLREAAEDLEFATVEESRQAGTTWTRIGELYGTTKQGVQQRFGGAARRRRFAEVTAE
;
A
#
# COMPACT_ATOMS: atom_id res chain seq x y z
N MET A 1 10.89 7.47 -3.81
CA MET A 1 10.48 8.73 -3.11
C MET A 1 9.03 8.61 -2.64
N ALA A 2 8.14 8.06 -3.46
CA ALA A 2 6.76 7.73 -3.08
C ALA A 2 6.69 6.80 -1.86
N ALA A 3 7.52 5.76 -1.76
CA ALA A 3 7.52 4.86 -0.60
C ALA A 3 7.84 5.58 0.72
N ARG A 4 8.77 6.55 0.73
CA ARG A 4 9.12 7.33 1.94
C ARG A 4 7.93 8.15 2.46
N GLY A 5 7.11 8.73 1.57
CA GLY A 5 5.89 9.44 1.96
C GLY A 5 4.83 8.51 2.56
N SER A 6 4.71 7.28 2.03
CA SER A 6 3.81 6.26 2.58
C SER A 6 4.26 5.74 3.95
N ILE A 7 5.57 5.60 4.19
CA ILE A 7 6.09 5.23 5.53
C ILE A 7 5.66 6.23 6.59
N LYS A 8 5.80 7.54 6.32
CA LYS A 8 5.37 8.58 7.26
C LYS A 8 3.89 8.47 7.62
N ARG A 9 3.02 8.18 6.62
CA ARG A 9 1.58 7.99 6.84
C ARG A 9 1.28 6.75 7.70
N VAL A 10 2.01 5.66 7.49
CA VAL A 10 1.91 4.46 8.36
C VAL A 10 2.30 4.80 9.79
N THR A 11 3.46 5.44 10.00
CA THR A 11 3.92 5.82 11.34
C THR A 11 2.93 6.75 12.05
N GLN A 12 2.38 7.74 11.34
CA GLN A 12 1.36 8.62 11.90
C GLN A 12 0.10 7.85 12.29
N ALA A 13 -0.39 6.97 11.41
CA ALA A 13 -1.58 6.18 11.70
C ALA A 13 -1.38 5.22 12.90
N VAL A 14 -0.18 4.68 13.10
CA VAL A 14 0.16 3.92 14.33
C VAL A 14 0.06 4.82 15.56
N ALA A 15 0.65 6.02 15.52
CA ALA A 15 0.58 6.97 16.63
C ALA A 15 -0.88 7.38 16.94
N ASP A 16 -1.72 7.54 15.91
CA ASP A 16 -3.14 7.85 16.08
C ASP A 16 -3.91 6.69 16.75
N VAL A 17 -3.54 5.44 16.47
CA VAL A 17 -4.13 4.26 17.15
C VAL A 17 -3.74 4.25 18.63
N GLU A 18 -2.48 4.54 18.94
CA GLU A 18 -1.98 4.60 20.33
C GLU A 18 -2.62 5.77 21.12
N ALA A 19 -2.88 6.89 20.46
CA ALA A 19 -3.44 8.09 21.07
C ALA A 19 -4.97 8.10 21.18
N ALA A 20 -5.67 7.10 20.60
CA ALA A 20 -7.13 7.07 20.56
C ALA A 20 -7.73 6.96 21.96
N ASP A 21 -8.65 7.87 22.29
CA ASP A 21 -9.29 7.98 23.60
C ASP A 21 -10.63 7.23 23.70
N ASN A 22 -11.14 6.71 22.59
CA ASN A 22 -12.38 5.95 22.53
C ASN A 22 -12.38 4.90 21.40
N PRO A 23 -13.26 3.87 21.46
CA PRO A 23 -13.27 2.78 20.48
C PRO A 23 -13.54 3.20 19.03
N VAL A 24 -14.34 4.25 18.80
CA VAL A 24 -14.66 4.71 17.45
C VAL A 24 -13.45 5.41 16.84
N ALA A 25 -12.78 6.29 17.61
CA ALA A 25 -11.53 6.92 17.19
C ALA A 25 -10.43 5.89 16.90
N ALA A 26 -10.31 4.85 17.74
CA ALA A 26 -9.38 3.75 17.50
C ALA A 26 -9.69 3.00 16.20
N LEU A 27 -10.97 2.71 15.92
CA LEU A 27 -11.38 2.04 14.69
C LEU A 27 -11.08 2.89 13.45
N GLU A 28 -11.30 4.20 13.52
CA GLU A 28 -10.92 5.11 12.43
C GLU A 28 -9.42 5.13 12.18
N ALA A 29 -8.61 5.20 13.24
CA ALA A 29 -7.16 5.18 13.15
C ALA A 29 -6.65 3.84 12.57
N VAL A 30 -7.20 2.70 13.00
CA VAL A 30 -6.89 1.38 12.44
C VAL A 30 -7.29 1.30 10.95
N ARG A 31 -8.42 1.89 10.56
CA ARG A 31 -8.83 1.98 9.15
C ARG A 31 -7.80 2.74 8.32
N ARG A 32 -7.35 3.90 8.81
CA ARG A 32 -6.30 4.72 8.16
C ARG A 32 -4.97 3.98 8.10
N LEU A 33 -4.61 3.25 9.16
CA LEU A 33 -3.39 2.43 9.19
C LEU A 33 -3.40 1.35 8.11
N ARG A 34 -4.51 0.61 7.97
CA ARG A 34 -4.68 -0.40 6.91
C ARG A 34 -4.50 0.22 5.52
N GLU A 35 -5.17 1.35 5.26
CA GLU A 35 -5.08 2.06 3.97
C GLU A 35 -3.64 2.54 3.70
N ALA A 36 -2.97 3.13 4.69
CA ALA A 36 -1.58 3.57 4.56
C ALA A 36 -0.60 2.41 4.33
N ALA A 37 -0.85 1.26 4.97
CA ALA A 37 -0.05 0.06 4.78
C ALA A 37 -0.26 -0.54 3.38
N GLU A 38 -1.49 -0.59 2.88
CA GLU A 38 -1.81 -0.99 1.51
C GLU A 38 -1.11 -0.07 0.50
N ASP A 39 -1.19 1.25 0.69
CA ASP A 39 -0.47 2.24 -0.14
C ASP A 39 1.04 1.99 -0.18
N LEU A 40 1.64 1.71 0.98
CA LEU A 40 3.06 1.40 1.10
C LEU A 40 3.43 0.09 0.40
N GLU A 41 2.59 -0.94 0.54
CA GLU A 41 2.73 -2.22 -0.14
C GLU A 41 2.76 -2.02 -1.67
N PHE A 42 1.79 -1.28 -2.22
CA PHE A 42 1.75 -0.97 -3.66
C PHE A 42 2.98 -0.19 -4.13
N ALA A 43 3.35 0.87 -3.42
CA ALA A 43 4.50 1.69 -3.77
C ALA A 43 5.81 0.87 -3.76
N THR A 44 5.96 -0.02 -2.78
CA THR A 44 7.15 -0.88 -2.66
C THR A 44 7.20 -1.93 -3.76
N VAL A 45 6.05 -2.52 -4.14
CA VAL A 45 5.97 -3.43 -5.28
C VAL A 45 6.31 -2.70 -6.57
N GLU A 46 5.81 -1.48 -6.77
CA GLU A 46 6.11 -0.67 -7.95
C GLU A 46 7.60 -0.29 -8.03
N GLU A 47 8.18 0.22 -6.94
CA GLU A 47 9.62 0.53 -6.86
C GLU A 47 10.45 -0.74 -7.13
N SER A 48 10.04 -1.90 -6.60
CA SER A 48 10.70 -3.20 -6.88
C SER A 48 10.62 -3.59 -8.35
N ARG A 49 9.47 -3.35 -8.99
CA ARG A 49 9.27 -3.61 -10.43
C ARG A 49 10.13 -2.69 -11.29
N GLN A 50 10.26 -1.42 -10.91
CA GLN A 50 11.13 -0.45 -11.58
C GLN A 50 12.62 -0.82 -11.42
N ALA A 51 13.00 -1.38 -10.28
CA ALA A 51 14.35 -1.90 -10.04
C ALA A 51 14.65 -3.25 -10.75
N GLY A 52 13.71 -3.77 -11.55
CA GLY A 52 13.91 -4.98 -12.35
C GLY A 52 13.44 -6.29 -11.70
N THR A 53 12.90 -6.25 -10.47
CA THR A 53 12.37 -7.47 -9.81
C THR A 53 11.23 -8.05 -10.64
N THR A 54 11.29 -9.35 -10.97
CA THR A 54 10.27 -10.00 -11.80
C THR A 54 8.98 -10.27 -11.02
N TRP A 55 7.85 -10.34 -11.74
CA TRP A 55 6.57 -10.74 -11.13
C TRP A 55 6.61 -12.15 -10.53
N THR A 56 7.41 -13.05 -11.09
CA THR A 56 7.60 -14.39 -10.51
C THR A 56 8.26 -14.30 -9.13
N ARG A 57 9.33 -13.52 -8.99
CA ARG A 57 10.01 -13.32 -7.70
C ARG A 57 9.11 -12.65 -6.66
N ILE A 58 8.30 -11.68 -7.09
CA ILE A 58 7.29 -11.08 -6.21
C ILE A 58 6.26 -12.14 -5.80
N GLY A 59 5.77 -12.97 -6.73
CA GLY A 59 4.87 -14.09 -6.43
C GLY A 59 5.41 -15.01 -5.34
N GLU A 60 6.68 -15.40 -5.44
CA GLU A 60 7.37 -16.22 -4.43
C GLU A 60 7.34 -15.57 -3.03
N LEU A 61 7.60 -14.26 -2.92
CA LEU A 61 7.56 -13.54 -1.63
C LEU A 61 6.15 -13.55 -1.00
N TYR A 62 5.12 -13.52 -1.83
CA TYR A 62 3.72 -13.56 -1.39
C TYR A 62 3.16 -14.98 -1.28
N GLY A 63 3.97 -16.02 -1.52
CA GLY A 63 3.52 -17.42 -1.50
C GLY A 63 2.44 -17.72 -2.55
N THR A 64 2.45 -17.00 -3.68
CA THR A 64 1.44 -17.15 -4.74
C THR A 64 2.08 -17.13 -6.13
N THR A 65 1.27 -17.32 -7.17
CA THR A 65 1.75 -17.36 -8.55
C THR A 65 1.98 -15.97 -9.12
N LYS A 66 2.78 -15.87 -10.19
CA LYS A 66 2.94 -14.65 -11.01
C LYS A 66 1.59 -14.03 -11.37
N GLN A 67 0.62 -14.85 -11.79
CA GLN A 67 -0.71 -14.38 -12.19
C GLN A 67 -1.47 -13.81 -10.99
N GLY A 68 -1.37 -14.44 -9.81
CA GLY A 68 -1.99 -13.96 -8.57
C GLY A 68 -1.50 -12.57 -8.16
N VAL A 69 -0.17 -12.35 -8.14
CA VAL A 69 0.38 -11.02 -7.84
C VAL A 69 0.10 -10.00 -8.93
N GLN A 70 0.08 -10.40 -10.21
CA GLN A 70 -0.27 -9.50 -11.30
C GLN A 70 -1.73 -9.04 -11.22
N GLN A 71 -2.66 -9.91 -10.84
CA GLN A 71 -4.05 -9.53 -10.60
C GLN A 71 -4.17 -8.56 -9.41
N ARG A 72 -3.50 -8.85 -8.28
CA ARG A 72 -3.52 -8.00 -7.09
C ARG A 72 -2.91 -6.62 -7.35
N PHE A 73 -1.70 -6.57 -7.89
CA PHE A 73 -0.89 -5.35 -7.98
C PHE A 73 -0.97 -4.66 -9.35
N GLY A 74 -1.08 -5.40 -10.44
CA GLY A 74 -1.15 -4.84 -11.79
C GLY A 74 -2.45 -4.07 -12.07
N GLY A 75 -3.60 -4.59 -11.62
CA GLY A 75 -4.89 -3.91 -11.79
C GLY A 75 -5.10 -2.73 -10.84
N ALA A 76 -4.54 -2.80 -9.63
CA ALA A 76 -4.64 -1.73 -8.64
C ALA A 76 -3.76 -0.52 -8.97
N ALA A 77 -2.53 -0.74 -9.45
CA ALA A 77 -1.67 0.35 -9.94
C ALA A 77 -2.34 1.13 -11.09
N ARG A 78 -3.01 0.42 -11.99
CA ARG A 78 -3.80 1.03 -13.06
C ARG A 78 -4.95 1.88 -12.51
N ARG A 79 -5.72 1.38 -11.55
CA ARG A 79 -6.83 2.12 -10.93
C ARG A 79 -6.38 3.38 -10.19
N ARG A 80 -5.26 3.33 -9.45
CA ARG A 80 -4.71 4.51 -8.74
C ARG A 80 -4.27 5.61 -9.68
N ARG A 81 -3.52 5.26 -10.73
CA ARG A 81 -3.12 6.22 -11.77
C ARG A 81 -4.31 6.91 -12.42
N PHE A 82 -5.41 6.19 -12.63
CA PHE A 82 -6.65 6.81 -13.11
C PHE A 82 -7.28 7.76 -12.10
N ALA A 83 -7.34 7.39 -10.82
CA ALA A 83 -7.91 8.23 -9.77
C ALA A 83 -7.12 9.55 -9.58
N GLU A 84 -5.78 9.50 -9.66
CA GLU A 84 -4.92 10.68 -9.58
C GLU A 84 -5.12 11.64 -10.76
N VAL A 85 -5.27 11.14 -11.99
CA VAL A 85 -5.52 11.97 -13.19
C VAL A 85 -6.90 12.64 -13.18
N THR A 86 -7.91 12.00 -12.60
CA THR A 86 -9.27 12.57 -12.52
C THR A 86 -9.50 13.54 -11.36
N ALA A 87 -8.54 13.65 -10.45
CA ALA A 87 -8.62 14.55 -9.29
C ALA A 87 -8.00 15.94 -9.56
N GLU A 88 -7.46 16.15 -10.77
CA GLU A 88 -6.88 17.40 -11.30
C GLU A 88 -7.87 18.06 -12.29
#